data_AF-A0A3B3RFA8-F1
#
_entry.id   AF-A0A3B3RFA8-F1
#
_cell.length_a   1.000
_cell.length_b   1.000
_cell.length_c   1.000
_cell.angle_alpha   90.00
_cell.angle_beta   90.00
_cell.angle_gamma   90.00
#
_symmetry.space_group_name_H-M   'P 1'
#
loop_
_entity.id
_entity.type
_entity.pdbx_description
1 polymer ?
#
loop_
_entity_poly.entity_id
_entity_poly.type
_entity_poly.pdbx_seq_one_letter_code
_entity_poly.pdbx_strand_id
1 'polypeptide(L)'
;IYFLGGKTTPATTRMLGVVGKQLRQHPALIPLLIFIGGGATMSVMYLARLALRNPDVSWDRKNNPEPWNKLGHNDQYKFYTVNMDYSKLKKDRPDF
;
A
#
# COMPACT_ATOMS: atom_id res chain seq x y z
N ILE A 1 17.02 49.32 22.14
CA ILE A 1 17.33 48.19 21.24
C ILE A 1 16.15 47.22 21.33
N TYR A 2 15.23 47.25 20.37
CA TYR A 2 14.08 46.34 20.36
C TYR A 2 14.45 45.06 19.61
N PHE A 3 14.68 43.98 20.37
CA PHE A 3 14.74 42.63 19.80
C PHE A 3 13.30 42.17 19.50
N LEU A 4 12.88 42.26 18.23
CA LEU A 4 11.65 41.67 17.75
C LEU A 4 11.85 40.16 17.59
N GLY A 5 11.32 39.40 18.55
CA GLY A 5 11.23 37.93 18.50
C GLY A 5 10.23 37.47 17.44
N GLY A 6 10.70 37.20 16.21
CA GLY A 6 9.90 36.55 15.18
C GLY A 6 9.75 35.05 15.46
N LYS A 7 8.52 34.57 15.61
CA LYS A 7 8.22 33.13 15.73
C LYS A 7 8.70 32.40 14.48
N THR A 8 9.74 31.57 14.59
CA THR A 8 10.26 30.76 13.48
C THR A 8 9.32 29.58 13.22
N THR A 9 8.41 29.74 12.26
CA THR A 9 7.55 28.63 11.81
C THR A 9 8.41 27.56 11.13
N PRO A 10 8.32 26.27 11.51
CA PRO A 10 9.16 25.23 10.94
C PRO A 10 8.95 25.09 9.43
N ALA A 11 10.01 24.77 8.70
CA ALA A 11 10.04 24.73 7.23
C ALA A 11 8.91 23.86 6.64
N THR A 12 8.55 22.76 7.30
CA THR A 12 7.45 21.86 6.91
C THR A 12 6.09 22.57 6.88
N THR A 13 5.78 23.40 7.89
CA THR A 13 4.53 24.18 7.94
C THR A 13 4.50 25.24 6.84
N ARG A 14 5.67 25.78 6.46
CA ARG A 14 5.78 26.74 5.34
C ARG A 14 5.51 26.07 3.99
N MET A 15 6.03 24.87 3.76
CA MET A 15 5.82 24.12 2.51
C MET A 15 4.36 23.74 2.29
N LEU A 16 3.68 23.19 3.31
CA LEU A 16 2.26 22.83 3.21
C LEU A 16 1.36 24.05 2.93
N GLY A 17 1.68 25.19 3.55
CA GLY A 17 0.97 26.45 3.30
C GLY A 17 1.14 26.97 1.86
N VAL A 18 2.32 26.81 1.26
CA VAL A 18 2.58 27.19 -0.14
C VAL A 18 1.79 26.28 -1.09
N VAL A 19 1.83 24.96 -0.88
CA VAL A 19 1.07 24.00 -1.70
C VAL A 19 -0.44 24.25 -1.60
N GLY A 20 -0.95 24.52 -0.39
CA GLY A 20 -2.35 24.86 -0.18
C GLY A 20 -2.78 26.15 -0.90
N LYS A 21 -1.91 27.17 -0.95
CA LYS A 21 -2.16 28.39 -1.74
C LYS A 21 -2.18 28.10 -3.23
N GLN A 22 -1.23 27.31 -3.73
CA GLN A 22 -1.15 26.93 -5.14
C GLN A 22 -2.37 26.12 -5.61
N LEU A 23 -2.87 25.20 -4.77
CA LEU A 23 -4.09 24.43 -5.09
C LEU A 23 -5.35 25.30 -5.18
N ARG A 24 -5.44 26.38 -4.40
CA ARG A 24 -6.54 27.34 -4.49
C ARG A 24 -6.44 28.24 -5.72
N GLN A 25 -5.21 28.62 -6.10
CA GLN A 25 -4.96 29.45 -7.29
C GLN A 25 -5.10 28.67 -8.60
N HIS A 26 -4.82 27.35 -8.57
CA HIS A 26 -4.86 26.47 -9.73
C HIS A 26 -5.62 25.16 -9.40
N PRO A 27 -6.97 25.16 -9.48
CA PRO A 27 -7.77 23.98 -9.12
C PRO A 27 -7.52 22.76 -10.03
N ALA A 28 -6.96 22.97 -11.23
CA ALA A 28 -6.55 21.89 -12.13
C ALA A 28 -5.45 20.99 -11.55
N LEU A 29 -4.71 21.43 -10.52
CA LEU A 29 -3.68 20.62 -9.86
C LEU A 29 -4.26 19.55 -8.93
N ILE A 30 -5.51 19.71 -8.47
CA ILE A 30 -6.17 18.78 -7.56
C ILE A 30 -6.26 17.37 -8.16
N PRO A 31 -6.86 17.16 -9.36
CA PRO A 31 -6.93 15.83 -9.96
C PRO A 31 -5.54 15.23 -10.24
N LEU A 32 -4.57 16.06 -10.65
CA LEU A 32 -3.20 15.62 -10.89
C LEU A 32 -2.56 15.04 -9.62
N LEU A 33 -2.65 15.77 -8.49
CA LEU A 33 -2.10 15.30 -7.22
C LEU A 33 -2.84 14.07 -6.67
N ILE A 34 -4.14 13.94 -6.93
CA ILE A 34 -4.90 12.74 -6.56
C ILE A 34 -4.36 11.52 -7.31
N PHE A 35 -4.12 11.60 -8.62
CA PHE A 35 -3.59 10.47 -9.38
C PHE A 35 -2.15 10.13 -9.00
N ILE A 36 -1.30 11.13 -8.76
CA ILE A 36 0.08 10.92 -8.32
C ILE A 36 0.11 10.29 -6.93
N GLY A 37 -0.59 10.89 -5.97
CA GLY A 37 -0.66 10.39 -4.59
C GLY A 37 -1.31 9.01 -4.54
N GLY A 38 -2.45 8.86 -5.21
CA GLY A 38 -3.15 7.58 -5.33
C GLY A 38 -2.29 6.49 -5.96
N GLY A 39 -1.58 6.79 -7.05
CA GLY A 39 -0.67 5.85 -7.72
C GLY A 39 0.51 5.45 -6.83
N ALA A 40 1.13 6.40 -6.14
CA ALA A 40 2.24 6.14 -5.21
C ALA A 40 1.78 5.28 -4.03
N THR A 41 0.67 5.65 -3.38
CA THR A 41 0.10 4.89 -2.27
C THR A 41 -0.31 3.48 -2.71
N MET A 42 -0.97 3.33 -3.86
CA MET A 42 -1.39 2.04 -4.39
C MET A 42 -0.20 1.14 -4.72
N SER A 43 0.88 1.70 -5.28
CA SER A 43 2.10 0.96 -5.60
C SER A 43 2.75 0.39 -4.35
N VAL A 44 2.91 1.22 -3.31
CA VAL A 44 3.50 0.79 -2.03
C VAL A 44 2.60 -0.24 -1.34
N MET A 45 1.28 -0.01 -1.33
CA MET A 45 0.33 -0.95 -0.77
C MET A 45 0.39 -2.32 -1.48
N TYR A 46 0.43 -2.33 -2.81
CA TYR A 46 0.48 -3.57 -3.56
C TYR A 46 1.79 -4.33 -3.35
N LEU A 47 2.92 -3.61 -3.30
CA LEU A 47 4.22 -4.21 -2.98
C LEU A 47 4.22 -4.82 -1.57
N ALA A 48 3.71 -4.10 -0.57
CA ALA A 48 3.60 -4.61 0.80
C ALA A 48 2.71 -5.86 0.87
N ARG A 49 1.59 -5.85 0.14
CA ARG A 49 0.70 -7.01 0.02
C ARG A 49 1.40 -8.21 -0.61
N LEU A 50 2.18 -8.02 -1.67
CA LEU A 50 2.95 -9.09 -2.30
C LEU A 50 3.99 -9.65 -1.35
N ALA A 51 4.73 -8.79 -0.66
CA ALA A 51 5.72 -9.21 0.32
C ALA A 51 5.11 -10.05 1.44
N LEU A 52 3.92 -9.71 1.94
CA LEU A 52 3.34 -10.37 3.11
C LEU A 52 2.43 -11.57 2.81
N ARG A 53 1.85 -11.65 1.60
CA ARG A 53 0.81 -12.63 1.28
C ARG A 53 1.17 -13.55 0.10
N ASN A 54 2.29 -13.35 -0.57
CA ASN A 54 2.71 -14.23 -1.65
C ASN A 54 3.37 -15.52 -1.08
N PRO A 55 2.92 -16.73 -1.42
CA PRO A 55 3.55 -17.99 -0.97
C PRO A 55 4.99 -18.18 -1.45
N ASP A 56 5.46 -17.40 -2.41
CA ASP A 56 6.87 -17.44 -2.85
C ASP A 56 7.82 -16.68 -1.91
N VAL A 57 7.27 -15.90 -0.97
CA VAL A 57 8.05 -15.07 -0.05
C VAL A 57 7.96 -15.65 1.36
N SER A 58 9.10 -16.10 1.89
CA SER A 58 9.21 -16.62 3.26
C SER A 58 9.96 -15.66 4.17
N TRP A 59 9.26 -15.09 5.15
CA TRP A 59 9.85 -14.31 6.25
C TRP A 59 10.20 -15.18 7.46
N ASP A 60 9.45 -16.26 7.69
CA ASP A 60 9.67 -17.20 8.78
C ASP A 60 10.33 -18.48 8.27
N ARG A 61 11.66 -18.49 8.27
CA ARG A 61 12.45 -19.64 7.83
C ARG A 61 12.50 -20.79 8.83
N LYS A 62 11.98 -20.63 10.05
CA LYS A 62 12.14 -21.63 11.13
C LYS A 62 10.85 -22.41 11.37
N ASN A 63 9.72 -21.73 11.51
CA ASN A 63 8.46 -22.42 11.84
C ASN A 63 7.59 -22.69 10.60
N ASN A 64 7.89 -22.04 9.47
CA ASN A 64 7.18 -22.27 8.22
C ASN A 64 8.10 -22.01 7.01
N PRO A 65 9.20 -22.79 6.87
CA PRO A 65 10.19 -22.59 5.82
C PRO A 65 9.57 -22.63 4.42
N GLU A 66 8.48 -23.38 4.27
CA GLU A 66 7.69 -23.56 3.06
C GLU A 66 6.34 -22.83 3.20
N PRO A 67 6.20 -21.60 2.69
CA PRO A 67 5.01 -20.77 2.95
C PRO A 67 3.71 -21.41 2.44
N TRP A 68 3.80 -22.23 1.39
CA TRP A 68 2.67 -22.96 0.80
C TRP A 68 2.06 -24.01 1.72
N ASN A 69 2.76 -24.49 2.75
CA ASN A 69 2.21 -25.49 3.67
C ASN A 69 1.02 -24.97 4.50
N LYS A 70 0.83 -23.65 4.56
CA LYS A 70 -0.31 -23.02 5.24
C LYS A 70 -1.43 -22.60 4.28
N LEU A 71 -1.27 -22.78 2.97
CA LEU A 71 -2.32 -22.46 2.01
C LEU A 71 -3.31 -23.63 1.88
N GLY A 72 -4.58 -23.36 2.15
CA GLY A 72 -5.67 -24.26 1.86
C GLY A 72 -5.97 -24.34 0.35
N HIS A 73 -6.59 -25.44 -0.09
CA HIS A 73 -6.98 -25.63 -1.49
C HIS A 73 -7.98 -24.59 -2.01
N ASN A 74 -8.73 -23.94 -1.11
CA ASN A 74 -9.69 -22.89 -1.40
C ASN A 74 -9.15 -21.48 -1.12
N ASP A 75 -7.86 -21.33 -0.83
CA ASP A 75 -7.31 -20.02 -0.52
C ASP A 75 -7.04 -19.21 -1.79
N GLN A 76 -7.73 -18.08 -1.91
CA GLN A 76 -7.44 -17.12 -2.96
C GLN A 76 -6.23 -16.25 -2.57
N TYR A 77 -5.04 -16.70 -2.92
CA TYR A 77 -3.83 -15.91 -2.73
C TYR A 77 -3.64 -14.82 -3.81
N LYS A 78 -4.40 -14.84 -4.90
CA LYS A 78 -4.39 -13.78 -5.94
C LYS A 78 -5.22 -12.58 -5.49
N PHE A 79 -4.77 -11.37 -5.85
CA PHE A 79 -5.43 -10.14 -5.39
C PHE A 79 -6.87 -10.03 -5.91
N TYR A 80 -7.07 -10.46 -7.15
CA TYR A 80 -8.35 -10.43 -7.82
C TYR A 80 -8.47 -11.62 -8.76
N THR A 81 -9.68 -12.16 -8.88
CA THR A 81 -10.00 -13.24 -9.81
C THR A 81 -11.34 -12.93 -10.48
N VAL A 82 -11.43 -13.20 -11.79
CA VAL A 82 -12.58 -12.76 -12.61
C VAL A 82 -13.67 -13.82 -12.65
N ASN A 83 -13.30 -15.09 -12.81
CA ASN A 83 -14.22 -16.19 -13.13
C ASN A 83 -14.07 -17.40 -12.21
N MET A 84 -13.39 -17.27 -11.07
CA MET A 84 -13.06 -18.40 -10.21
C MET A 84 -13.69 -18.23 -8.82
N ASP A 85 -14.57 -19.15 -8.45
CA ASP A 85 -15.13 -19.23 -7.11
C ASP A 85 -14.33 -20.23 -6.28
N TYR A 86 -13.45 -19.70 -5.44
CA TYR A 86 -12.57 -20.52 -4.62
C TYR A 86 -13.31 -21.33 -3.55
N SER A 87 -14.53 -20.91 -3.17
CA SER A 87 -15.34 -21.68 -2.21
C SER A 87 -15.80 -23.03 -2.76
N LYS A 88 -15.84 -23.18 -4.09
CA LYS A 88 -16.32 -24.37 -4.79
C LYS A 88 -15.19 -25.26 -5.31
N LEU A 89 -13.93 -24.89 -5.07
CA LEU A 89 -12.80 -25.70 -5.51
C LEU A 89 -12.77 -27.01 -4.71
N LYS A 90 -12.76 -28.13 -5.44
CA LYS A 90 -12.60 -29.44 -4.84
C LYS A 90 -11.14 -29.68 -4.52
N LYS A 91 -10.91 -30.29 -3.36
CA LYS A 91 -9.59 -30.80 -3.01
C LYS A 91 -9.28 -32.02 -3.87
N ASP A 92 -8.43 -31.83 -4.87
CA ASP A 92 -8.06 -32.89 -5.82
C ASP A 92 -6.97 -33.83 -5.29
N ARG A 93 -6.22 -33.40 -4.26
CA ARG A 93 -5.05 -34.13 -3.74
C ARG A 93 -5.18 -34.44 -2.25
N PRO A 94 -4.73 -35.63 -1.80
CA PRO A 94 -4.67 -35.97 -0.39
C PRO A 94 -3.70 -35.05 0.36
N ASP A 95 -3.89 -34.94 1.67
CA ASP A 95 -2.94 -34.25 2.54
C ASP A 95 -1.60 -35.00 2.57
N PHE A 96 -0.50 -34.25 2.62
CA PHE A 96 0.86 -34.75 2.82
C PHE A 96 1.30 -34.61 4.27
#